data_AF-A0A7S2LQY7-F1
#
_entry.id   AF-A0A7S2LQY7-F1
#
_cell.length_a   1.000
_cell.length_b   1.000
_cell.length_c   1.000
_cell.angle_alpha   90.00
_cell.angle_beta   90.00
_cell.angle_gamma   90.00
#
_symmetry.space_group_name_H-M   'P 1'
#
loop_
_entity.id
_entity.type
_entity.pdbx_description
1 polymer ?
#
loop_
_entity_poly.entity_id
_entity_poly.type
_entity_poly.pdbx_seq_one_letter_code
_entity_poly.pdbx_strand_id
1 'polypeptide(L)'
;MLKPTIIGALLSGAVVSGFTIQPATVAVTAAASRNLAKPLFMADYDDSYPSDSSEDAHFEVKEVKEEEDTIYVENKPSTATETVVSSIMDYLPSSLASSGSITAQDRASINEAILKLEALNPTEDPVYSPLINGVWTLRYAGGYSEPKIPSPTRDLALFLYAGGYSPGLFALSLAQKLPSQLVEVGDLTISISRGQPRIEAKVDVTLLGGSEESVVVTARLEEDSGLRFTETYESAAVLGQTVDIPEALQYSRDLYVSYVDEDILVVRDGSGVPEILVRN
;
A
#
# COMPACT_ATOMS: atom_id res chain seq x y z
N MET A 1 -17.83 26.83 54.19
CA MET A 1 -17.84 28.28 53.90
C MET A 1 -16.40 28.78 53.85
N LEU A 2 -15.83 28.95 52.67
CA LEU A 2 -14.68 29.83 52.43
C LEU A 2 -14.76 30.26 50.95
N LYS A 3 -14.66 31.57 50.71
CA LYS A 3 -14.87 32.26 49.43
C LYS A 3 -13.65 32.12 48.48
N PRO A 4 -13.84 32.32 47.17
CA PRO A 4 -12.81 32.16 46.14
C PRO A 4 -11.95 33.41 46.00
N THR A 5 -10.65 33.23 45.74
CA THR A 5 -9.71 34.31 45.40
C THR A 5 -9.53 34.36 43.89
N ILE A 6 -9.95 35.48 43.31
CA ILE A 6 -9.72 35.91 41.93
C ILE A 6 -8.29 36.44 41.84
N ILE A 7 -7.50 35.96 40.88
CA ILE A 7 -6.30 36.65 40.39
C ILE A 7 -6.42 36.73 38.87
N GLY A 8 -6.61 37.94 38.37
CA GLY A 8 -6.53 38.31 36.97
C GLY A 8 -5.22 39.04 36.64
N ALA A 9 -4.98 39.15 35.33
CA ALA A 9 -3.87 39.82 34.62
C ALA A 9 -2.52 39.06 34.69
N LEU A 10 -1.76 38.89 33.61
CA LEU A 10 -1.53 39.78 32.47
C LEU A 10 -1.52 39.02 31.13
N LEU A 11 -2.31 39.50 30.17
CA LEU A 11 -1.94 39.40 28.75
C LEU A 11 -0.76 40.35 28.51
N SER A 12 0.37 39.82 28.06
CA SER A 12 1.39 40.61 27.38
C SER A 12 1.54 40.05 25.97
N GLY A 13 1.15 40.87 25.00
CA GLY A 13 1.31 40.59 23.59
C GLY A 13 2.77 40.74 23.17
N ALA A 14 3.29 39.70 22.54
CA ALA A 14 4.46 39.81 21.68
C ALA A 14 3.97 39.69 20.24
N VAL A 15 3.72 40.85 19.62
CA VAL A 15 3.57 40.99 18.17
C VAL A 15 4.95 40.81 17.53
N VAL A 16 5.22 39.62 16.98
CA VAL A 16 6.36 39.45 16.08
C VAL A 16 5.95 39.95 14.71
N SER A 17 6.60 41.05 14.30
CA SER A 17 6.35 41.77 13.07
C SER A 17 6.77 40.97 11.83
N GLY A 18 5.84 40.88 10.87
CA GLY A 18 6.06 41.09 9.44
C GLY A 18 7.12 40.25 8.72
N PHE A 19 6.73 39.08 8.21
CA PHE A 19 7.33 38.57 6.97
C PHE A 19 6.65 39.26 5.79
N THR A 20 7.35 40.22 5.20
CA THR A 20 6.94 40.88 3.94
C THR A 20 7.27 39.93 2.79
N ILE A 21 6.25 39.40 2.11
CA ILE A 21 6.41 38.70 0.84
C ILE A 21 6.55 39.76 -0.25
N GLN A 22 7.76 39.94 -0.74
CA GLN A 22 8.03 40.78 -1.90
C GLN A 22 7.89 39.92 -3.17
N PRO A 23 7.06 40.28 -4.15
CA PRO A 23 6.97 39.52 -5.39
C PRO A 23 8.25 39.69 -6.20
N ALA A 24 8.82 38.59 -6.67
CA ALA A 24 9.98 38.59 -7.54
C ALA A 24 9.63 39.32 -8.86
N THR A 25 10.27 40.46 -9.09
CA THR A 25 10.25 41.17 -10.37
C THR A 25 10.93 40.33 -11.44
N VAL A 26 10.18 40.00 -12.49
CA VAL A 26 10.70 39.40 -13.73
C VAL A 26 11.59 40.43 -14.42
N ALA A 27 12.89 40.18 -14.42
CA ALA A 27 13.83 40.94 -15.25
C ALA A 27 13.76 40.45 -16.69
N VAL A 28 13.11 41.23 -17.56
CA VAL A 28 13.22 41.09 -19.01
C VAL A 28 14.54 41.70 -19.45
N THR A 29 15.54 40.87 -19.72
CA THR A 29 16.73 41.29 -20.47
C THR A 29 16.58 40.86 -21.92
N ALA A 30 16.28 41.83 -22.78
CA ALA A 30 16.42 41.70 -24.22
C ALA A 30 17.91 41.70 -24.59
N ALA A 31 18.37 40.68 -25.33
CA ALA A 31 19.65 40.72 -26.02
C ALA A 31 19.63 39.87 -27.30
N ALA A 32 19.56 40.58 -28.42
CA ALA A 32 20.25 40.37 -29.68
C ALA A 32 20.20 38.99 -30.38
N SER A 33 19.45 38.99 -31.47
CA SER A 33 19.60 38.14 -32.67
C SER A 33 21.07 37.88 -33.04
N ARG A 34 21.43 36.60 -33.19
CA ARG A 34 22.54 36.16 -34.04
C ARG A 34 22.14 34.90 -34.79
N ASN A 35 21.77 35.11 -36.05
CA ASN A 35 21.77 34.09 -37.10
C ASN A 35 23.15 33.41 -37.18
N LEU A 36 23.18 32.10 -37.04
CA LEU A 36 24.26 31.25 -37.55
C LEU A 36 23.63 29.97 -38.09
N ALA A 37 23.34 30.00 -39.40
CA ALA A 37 23.03 28.81 -40.17
C ALA A 37 24.23 27.86 -40.13
N LYS A 38 24.02 26.65 -39.64
CA LYS A 38 24.91 25.50 -39.90
C LYS A 38 24.21 24.63 -40.95
N PRO A 39 24.83 24.32 -42.10
CA PRO A 39 24.27 23.35 -43.03
C PRO A 39 24.37 21.95 -42.41
N LEU A 40 23.24 21.23 -42.42
CA LEU A 40 23.20 19.79 -42.16
C LEU A 40 23.92 19.08 -43.31
N PHE A 41 24.99 18.35 -43.00
CA PHE A 41 25.63 17.44 -43.93
C PHE A 41 24.70 16.24 -44.14
N MET A 42 24.20 16.08 -45.37
CA MET A 42 23.54 14.85 -45.83
C MET A 42 24.63 13.80 -46.03
N ALA A 43 24.47 12.65 -45.37
CA ALA A 43 25.28 11.47 -45.68
C ALA A 43 24.74 10.86 -46.98
N ASP A 44 25.64 10.64 -47.93
CA ASP A 44 25.35 9.98 -49.20
C ASP A 44 24.93 8.53 -48.91
N TYR A 45 23.72 8.16 -49.32
CA TYR A 45 23.23 6.79 -49.31
C TYR A 45 23.90 6.03 -50.46
N ASP A 46 24.70 5.03 -50.12
CA ASP A 46 25.27 4.06 -51.06
C ASP A 46 24.20 3.02 -51.40
N ASP A 47 23.61 3.16 -52.58
CA ASP A 47 22.69 2.20 -53.18
C ASP A 47 23.48 0.99 -53.72
N SER A 48 23.67 -0.01 -52.87
CA SER A 48 24.10 -1.34 -53.29
C SER A 48 23.28 -2.43 -52.59
N TYR A 49 22.04 -2.62 -53.06
CA TYR A 49 21.24 -3.81 -52.80
C TYR A 49 21.68 -4.95 -53.75
N PRO A 50 22.18 -6.09 -53.26
CA PRO A 50 22.21 -7.31 -54.06
C PRO A 50 20.83 -7.98 -54.02
N SER A 51 20.17 -8.03 -55.18
CA SER A 51 19.04 -8.92 -55.47
C SER A 51 19.55 -10.29 -55.94
N ASP A 52 19.33 -11.33 -55.15
CA ASP A 52 19.26 -12.76 -55.52
C ASP A 52 18.93 -13.53 -54.21
N SER A 53 18.10 -14.55 -54.07
CA SER A 53 17.44 -15.48 -54.97
C SER A 53 16.25 -16.07 -54.19
N SER A 54 15.11 -16.28 -54.85
CA SER A 54 13.99 -17.04 -54.31
C SER A 54 14.19 -18.52 -54.64
N GLU A 55 14.45 -19.36 -53.63
CA GLU A 55 14.28 -20.82 -53.75
C GLU A 55 13.05 -21.24 -52.94
N ASP A 56 12.01 -21.67 -53.67
CA ASP A 56 10.80 -22.30 -53.17
C ASP A 56 11.14 -23.67 -52.56
N ALA A 57 11.15 -23.74 -51.23
CA ALA A 57 11.02 -25.01 -50.52
C ALA A 57 9.54 -25.30 -50.29
N HIS A 58 8.95 -26.14 -51.15
CA HIS A 58 7.64 -26.74 -50.94
C HIS A 58 7.59 -27.45 -49.58
N PHE A 59 6.89 -26.88 -48.60
CA PHE A 59 6.44 -27.61 -47.41
C PHE A 59 5.07 -28.22 -47.70
N GLU A 60 5.00 -29.55 -47.70
CA GLU A 60 3.76 -30.30 -47.72
C GLU A 60 3.09 -30.16 -46.35
N VAL A 61 2.02 -29.35 -46.28
CA VAL A 61 1.17 -29.24 -45.10
C VAL A 61 0.32 -30.51 -45.04
N LYS A 62 0.67 -31.42 -44.11
CA LYS A 62 -0.27 -32.46 -43.70
C LYS A 62 -1.41 -31.81 -42.93
N GLU A 63 -2.62 -31.93 -43.47
CA GLU A 63 -3.86 -31.59 -42.76
C GLU A 63 -3.91 -32.36 -41.44
N VAL A 64 -3.65 -31.67 -40.33
CA VAL A 64 -4.00 -32.13 -39.00
C VAL A 64 -5.41 -31.61 -38.76
N LYS A 65 -6.34 -32.55 -38.57
CA LYS A 65 -7.72 -32.24 -38.18
C LYS A 65 -7.70 -31.46 -36.88
N GLU A 66 -8.30 -30.27 -36.89
CA GLU A 66 -8.59 -29.49 -35.70
C GLU A 66 -9.64 -30.27 -34.88
N GLU A 67 -9.19 -30.94 -33.83
CA GLU A 67 -10.03 -31.22 -32.68
C GLU A 67 -9.94 -29.99 -31.77
N GLU A 68 -11.09 -29.37 -31.48
CA GLU A 68 -11.24 -28.27 -30.53
C GLU A 68 -10.80 -28.70 -29.13
N ASP A 69 -9.49 -28.65 -28.86
CA ASP A 69 -8.99 -28.61 -27.50
C ASP A 69 -9.16 -27.18 -27.00
N THR A 70 -10.29 -26.92 -26.34
CA THR A 70 -10.42 -25.77 -25.46
C THR A 70 -9.33 -25.86 -24.40
N ILE A 71 -8.25 -25.09 -24.58
CA ILE A 71 -7.20 -24.95 -23.58
C ILE A 71 -7.83 -24.21 -22.40
N TYR A 72 -8.24 -24.96 -21.37
CA TYR A 72 -8.41 -24.37 -20.06
C TYR A 72 -7.02 -23.88 -19.63
N VAL A 73 -6.79 -22.58 -19.73
CA VAL A 73 -5.67 -21.95 -19.04
C VAL A 73 -6.00 -22.04 -17.56
N GLU A 74 -5.70 -23.20 -16.98
CA GLU A 74 -5.60 -23.33 -15.53
C GLU A 74 -4.53 -22.33 -15.12
N ASN A 75 -4.96 -21.32 -14.35
CA ASN A 75 -4.12 -20.24 -13.86
C ASN A 75 -3.19 -20.78 -12.77
N LYS A 76 -2.40 -21.80 -13.11
CA LYS A 76 -1.40 -22.38 -12.24
C LYS A 76 -0.30 -21.35 -12.11
N PRO A 77 0.07 -20.93 -10.89
CA PRO A 77 1.17 -20.01 -10.71
C PRO A 77 2.41 -20.60 -11.39
N SER A 78 3.12 -19.76 -12.14
CA SER A 78 4.38 -20.18 -12.73
C SER A 78 5.29 -20.70 -11.61
N THR A 79 6.12 -21.70 -11.88
CA THR A 79 7.10 -22.21 -10.89
C THR A 79 7.97 -21.07 -10.32
N ALA A 80 8.15 -19.99 -11.08
CA ALA A 80 8.81 -18.77 -10.62
C ALA A 80 7.99 -18.03 -9.54
N THR A 81 6.69 -17.85 -9.74
CA THR A 81 5.77 -17.26 -8.75
C THR A 81 5.81 -18.04 -7.43
N GLU A 82 5.65 -19.36 -7.48
CA GLU A 82 5.68 -20.24 -6.29
C GLU A 82 7.00 -20.12 -5.52
N THR A 83 8.12 -20.04 -6.25
CA THR A 83 9.46 -19.88 -5.65
C THR A 83 9.60 -18.53 -4.94
N VAL A 84 9.08 -17.45 -5.55
CA VAL A 84 9.14 -16.11 -4.96
C VAL A 84 8.22 -16.01 -3.73
N VAL A 85 6.99 -16.55 -3.81
CA VAL A 85 6.06 -16.60 -2.67
C VAL A 85 6.68 -17.37 -1.51
N SER A 86 7.26 -18.55 -1.77
CA SER A 86 7.96 -19.34 -0.74
C SER A 86 9.10 -18.54 -0.09
N SER A 87 9.90 -17.85 -0.90
CA SER A 87 10.97 -16.98 -0.38
C SER A 87 10.43 -15.83 0.48
N ILE A 88 9.28 -15.24 0.14
CA ILE A 88 8.66 -14.20 0.98
C ILE A 88 8.24 -14.80 2.31
N MET A 89 7.55 -15.94 2.29
CA MET A 89 7.05 -16.62 3.50
C MET A 89 8.17 -16.96 4.49
N ASP A 90 9.36 -17.33 4.00
CA ASP A 90 10.54 -17.62 4.84
C ASP A 90 11.02 -16.41 5.66
N TYR A 91 10.85 -15.19 5.13
CA TYR A 91 11.25 -13.95 5.81
C TYR A 91 10.09 -13.27 6.55
N LEU A 92 8.84 -13.67 6.31
CA LEU A 92 7.69 -13.10 6.99
C LEU A 92 7.71 -13.47 8.48
N PRO A 93 7.46 -12.50 9.38
CA PRO A 93 7.29 -12.83 10.79
C PRO A 93 6.07 -13.75 10.97
N SER A 94 6.11 -14.59 12.02
CA SER A 94 5.01 -15.50 12.35
C SER A 94 3.72 -14.76 12.73
N SER A 95 3.85 -13.59 13.35
CA SER A 95 2.76 -12.70 13.77
C SER A 95 3.26 -11.26 13.70
N LEU A 96 2.44 -10.32 13.22
CA LEU A 96 2.82 -8.91 13.21
C LEU A 96 2.73 -8.27 14.61
N ALA A 97 1.83 -8.76 15.45
CA ALA A 97 1.64 -8.25 16.80
C ALA A 97 2.76 -8.68 17.76
N SER A 98 3.26 -9.90 17.60
CA SER A 98 4.26 -10.49 18.50
C SER A 98 5.65 -10.61 17.89
N SER A 99 5.83 -10.33 16.59
CA SER A 99 7.18 -10.25 16.03
C SER A 99 7.88 -9.02 16.58
N GLY A 100 9.07 -9.23 17.11
CA GLY A 100 9.96 -8.12 17.41
C GLY A 100 10.28 -7.30 16.15
N SER A 101 11.10 -6.26 16.30
CA SER A 101 11.53 -5.45 15.16
C SER A 101 12.14 -6.31 14.05
N ILE A 102 11.52 -6.30 12.87
CA ILE A 102 12.08 -6.94 11.66
C ILE A 102 13.45 -6.34 11.38
N THR A 103 14.45 -7.20 11.14
CA THR A 103 15.82 -6.71 10.89
C THR A 103 15.87 -5.92 9.58
N ALA A 104 16.81 -4.98 9.45
CA ALA A 104 16.98 -4.23 8.21
C ALA A 104 17.29 -5.15 7.01
N GLN A 105 17.95 -6.28 7.26
CA GLN A 105 18.27 -7.26 6.24
C GLN A 105 17.03 -8.04 5.78
N ASP A 106 16.22 -8.56 6.72
CA ASP A 106 14.98 -9.28 6.37
C ASP A 106 14.01 -8.36 5.63
N ARG A 107 13.90 -7.11 6.10
CA ARG A 107 13.16 -6.06 5.40
C ARG A 107 13.65 -5.85 3.98
N ALA A 108 14.97 -5.78 3.75
CA ALA A 108 15.52 -5.63 2.40
C ALA A 108 15.15 -6.84 1.52
N SER A 109 15.33 -8.07 2.04
CA SER A 109 14.97 -9.31 1.35
C SER A 109 13.47 -9.35 0.98
N ILE A 110 12.59 -8.98 1.91
CA ILE A 110 11.14 -8.93 1.66
C ILE A 110 10.82 -7.92 0.55
N ASN A 111 11.39 -6.71 0.59
CA ASN A 111 11.10 -5.70 -0.43
C ASN A 111 11.62 -6.10 -1.82
N GLU A 112 12.81 -6.71 -1.92
CA GLU A 112 13.31 -7.24 -3.18
C GLU A 112 12.44 -8.37 -3.74
N ALA A 113 11.91 -9.22 -2.86
CA ALA A 113 11.02 -10.30 -3.25
C ALA A 113 9.64 -9.80 -3.68
N ILE A 114 9.07 -8.79 -2.99
CA ILE A 114 7.82 -8.13 -3.40
C ILE A 114 7.94 -7.57 -4.83
N LEU A 115 9.04 -6.86 -5.14
CA LEU A 115 9.23 -6.29 -6.48
C LEU A 115 9.24 -7.36 -7.57
N LYS A 116 9.83 -8.55 -7.28
CA LYS A 116 9.80 -9.69 -8.20
C LYS A 116 8.40 -10.29 -8.31
N LEU A 117 7.69 -10.40 -7.19
CA LEU A 117 6.35 -10.97 -7.15
C LEU A 117 5.35 -10.12 -7.94
N GLU A 118 5.38 -8.80 -7.75
CA GLU A 118 4.48 -7.86 -8.44
C GLU A 118 4.69 -7.86 -9.96
N ALA A 119 5.93 -8.05 -10.42
CA ALA A 119 6.22 -8.22 -11.85
C ALA A 119 5.64 -9.53 -12.44
N LEU A 120 5.29 -10.48 -11.59
CA LEU A 120 4.69 -11.77 -11.93
C LEU A 120 3.20 -11.83 -11.56
N ASN A 121 2.55 -10.68 -11.30
CA ASN A 121 1.13 -10.66 -10.96
C ASN A 121 0.29 -11.29 -12.08
N PRO A 122 -0.43 -12.41 -11.80
CA PRO A 122 -1.22 -13.09 -12.83
C PRO A 122 -2.54 -12.38 -13.14
N THR A 123 -2.94 -11.40 -12.32
CA THR A 123 -4.24 -10.74 -12.40
C THR A 123 -4.09 -9.31 -12.94
N GLU A 124 -4.60 -9.03 -14.14
CA GLU A 124 -4.52 -7.71 -14.79
C GLU A 124 -5.31 -6.63 -14.03
N ASP A 125 -6.56 -6.93 -13.65
CA ASP A 125 -7.45 -6.05 -12.87
C ASP A 125 -7.75 -6.64 -11.47
N PRO A 126 -6.77 -6.64 -10.55
CA PRO A 126 -6.90 -7.28 -9.25
C PRO A 126 -8.02 -6.72 -8.37
N VAL A 127 -8.39 -5.44 -8.53
CA VAL A 127 -9.49 -4.80 -7.80
C VAL A 127 -10.84 -5.47 -8.07
N TYR A 128 -11.08 -5.90 -9.32
CA TYR A 128 -12.32 -6.55 -9.73
C TYR A 128 -12.26 -8.07 -9.56
N SER A 129 -11.09 -8.61 -9.18
CA SER A 129 -10.91 -10.05 -9.02
C SER A 129 -11.70 -10.57 -7.82
N PRO A 130 -12.39 -11.72 -7.95
CA PRO A 130 -13.03 -12.35 -6.80
C PRO A 130 -12.01 -12.79 -5.74
N LEU A 131 -10.74 -12.97 -6.13
CA LEU A 131 -9.66 -13.37 -5.24
C LEU A 131 -9.41 -12.37 -4.12
N ILE A 132 -9.75 -11.09 -4.27
CA ILE A 132 -9.57 -10.10 -3.20
C ILE A 132 -10.45 -10.41 -1.97
N ASN A 133 -11.58 -11.08 -2.18
CA ASN A 133 -12.54 -11.35 -1.11
C ASN A 133 -12.08 -12.55 -0.28
N GLY A 134 -12.22 -12.46 1.03
CA GLY A 134 -11.78 -13.50 1.95
C GLY A 134 -11.31 -12.92 3.27
N VAL A 135 -10.75 -13.80 4.09
CA VAL A 135 -10.14 -13.45 5.37
C VAL A 135 -8.64 -13.52 5.21
N TRP A 136 -7.98 -12.42 5.55
CA TRP A 136 -6.56 -12.23 5.36
C TRP A 136 -5.90 -11.87 6.68
N THR A 137 -4.71 -12.39 6.93
CA THR A 137 -3.89 -12.02 8.08
C THR A 137 -2.78 -11.08 7.60
N LEU A 138 -2.67 -9.89 8.19
CA LEU A 138 -1.59 -8.97 7.86
C LEU A 138 -0.28 -9.49 8.47
N ARG A 139 0.66 -9.89 7.62
CA ARG A 139 1.95 -10.51 8.04
C ARG A 139 3.12 -9.55 7.93
N TYR A 140 3.05 -8.56 7.06
CA TYR A 140 4.11 -7.56 6.95
C TYR A 140 3.52 -6.21 6.58
N ALA A 141 4.02 -5.18 7.24
CA ALA A 141 3.81 -3.80 6.86
C ALA A 141 5.17 -3.15 6.63
N GLY A 142 5.38 -2.68 5.41
CA GLY A 142 6.57 -1.97 5.00
C GLY A 142 6.89 -0.86 5.99
N GLY A 143 5.91 -0.04 6.38
CA GLY A 143 6.14 1.04 7.35
C GLY A 143 7.30 1.97 6.99
N TYR A 144 7.58 2.91 7.90
CA TYR A 144 8.63 3.90 7.72
C TYR A 144 9.87 3.51 8.53
N SER A 145 11.06 3.81 7.99
CA SER A 145 12.33 3.56 8.68
C SER A 145 12.33 4.06 10.12
N GLU A 146 13.09 3.39 10.98
CA GLU A 146 13.22 3.71 12.40
C GLU A 146 13.59 5.20 12.57
N PRO A 147 12.88 5.96 13.41
CA PRO A 147 13.19 7.36 13.63
C PRO A 147 14.60 7.52 14.18
N LYS A 148 15.41 8.36 13.52
CA LYS A 148 16.71 8.78 14.05
C LYS A 148 16.58 9.63 15.33
N ILE A 149 15.40 10.19 15.57
CA ILE A 149 15.06 10.99 16.73
C ILE A 149 13.67 10.57 17.22
N PRO A 150 13.50 10.10 18.47
CA PRO A 150 12.21 9.69 18.99
C PRO A 150 11.26 10.90 19.04
N SER A 151 10.04 10.73 18.50
CA SER A 151 8.99 11.75 18.55
C SER A 151 7.64 11.14 18.97
N PRO A 152 7.01 11.64 20.05
CA PRO A 152 5.71 11.16 20.51
C PRO A 152 4.57 11.35 19.49
N THR A 153 4.74 12.25 18.52
CA THR A 153 3.70 12.58 17.54
C THR A 153 3.92 11.91 16.19
N ARG A 154 4.97 11.10 16.02
CA ARG A 154 5.32 10.47 14.73
C ARG A 154 4.17 9.65 14.18
N ASP A 155 3.60 8.75 14.98
CA ASP A 155 2.59 7.82 14.48
C ASP A 155 1.30 8.53 14.10
N LEU A 156 0.94 9.58 14.86
CA LEU A 156 -0.17 10.47 14.50
C LEU A 156 0.13 11.25 13.22
N ALA A 157 1.35 11.74 13.04
CA ALA A 157 1.74 12.45 11.83
C ALA A 157 1.76 11.54 10.60
N LEU A 158 2.24 10.30 10.74
CA LEU A 158 2.22 9.31 9.67
C LEU A 158 0.78 8.91 9.31
N PHE A 159 -0.08 8.72 10.32
CA PHE A 159 -1.50 8.47 10.13
C PHE A 159 -2.20 9.63 9.40
N LEU A 160 -1.99 10.87 9.83
CA LEU A 160 -2.69 12.04 9.29
C LEU A 160 -2.17 12.52 7.92
N TYR A 161 -0.87 12.36 7.66
CA TYR A 161 -0.22 13.06 6.52
C TYR A 161 0.51 12.14 5.55
N ALA A 162 0.91 10.93 5.96
CA ALA A 162 1.72 10.05 5.10
C ALA A 162 0.88 8.99 4.37
N GLY A 163 -0.45 9.05 4.45
CA GLY A 163 -1.30 7.96 3.96
C GLY A 163 -1.11 6.63 4.71
N GLY A 164 -0.36 6.66 5.83
CA GLY A 164 0.68 5.67 6.14
C GLY A 164 0.39 4.70 7.27
N TYR A 165 -0.87 4.51 7.63
CA TYR A 165 -1.28 3.33 8.39
C TYR A 165 -2.60 2.83 7.82
N SER A 166 -2.63 1.58 7.36
CA SER A 166 -3.90 0.90 7.19
C SER A 166 -4.67 0.91 8.52
N PRO A 167 -6.01 0.96 8.48
CA PRO A 167 -6.83 0.96 9.69
C PRO A 167 -6.48 -0.18 10.62
N GLY A 168 -6.17 -1.34 10.04
CA GLY A 168 -5.72 -2.50 10.79
C GLY A 168 -4.42 -2.23 11.56
N LEU A 169 -3.42 -1.59 10.94
CA LEU A 169 -2.20 -1.21 11.65
C LEU A 169 -2.45 -0.16 12.73
N PHE A 170 -3.37 0.77 12.50
CA PHE A 170 -3.79 1.71 13.54
C PHE A 170 -4.47 0.99 14.70
N ALA A 171 -5.39 0.07 14.43
CA ALA A 171 -6.05 -0.78 15.43
C ALA A 171 -5.03 -1.59 16.23
N LEU A 172 -4.06 -2.21 15.55
CA LEU A 172 -2.94 -2.90 16.17
C LEU A 172 -2.13 -1.95 17.05
N SER A 173 -1.84 -0.73 16.59
CA SER A 173 -1.11 0.28 17.38
C SER A 173 -1.88 0.72 18.63
N LEU A 174 -3.22 0.78 18.57
CA LEU A 174 -4.06 1.08 19.73
C LEU A 174 -4.06 -0.10 20.70
N ALA A 175 -4.20 -1.33 20.20
CA ALA A 175 -4.15 -2.54 21.01
C ALA A 175 -2.79 -2.68 21.72
N GLN A 176 -1.68 -2.42 21.01
CA GLN A 176 -0.32 -2.43 21.57
C GLN A 176 -0.05 -1.32 22.60
N LYS A 177 -0.85 -0.24 22.61
CA LYS A 177 -0.78 0.82 23.64
C LYS A 177 -1.46 0.43 24.94
N LEU A 178 -2.25 -0.65 24.96
CA LEU A 178 -2.76 -1.21 26.20
C LEU A 178 -1.58 -1.81 27.00
N PRO A 179 -1.56 -1.71 28.34
CA PRO A 179 -0.45 -2.24 29.13
C PRO A 179 -0.25 -3.73 28.87
N SER A 180 0.93 -4.13 28.38
CA SER A 180 1.23 -5.52 27.98
C SER A 180 1.24 -6.51 29.14
N GLN A 181 1.39 -6.03 30.38
CA GLN A 181 1.18 -6.85 31.58
C GLN A 181 -0.29 -7.22 31.78
N LEU A 182 -1.21 -6.49 31.15
CA LEU A 182 -2.65 -6.64 31.30
C LEU A 182 -3.32 -7.32 30.09
N VAL A 183 -2.62 -7.42 28.95
CA VAL A 183 -3.22 -7.71 27.65
C VAL A 183 -2.26 -8.49 26.75
N GLU A 184 -2.75 -9.59 26.17
CA GLU A 184 -2.15 -10.29 25.03
C GLU A 184 -2.87 -9.88 23.74
N VAL A 185 -2.12 -9.47 22.73
CA VAL A 185 -2.65 -8.96 21.45
C VAL A 185 -2.41 -10.00 20.38
N GLY A 186 -3.49 -10.44 19.72
CA GLY A 186 -3.46 -11.39 18.61
C GLY A 186 -3.11 -10.75 17.28
N ASP A 187 -3.17 -11.56 16.22
CA ASP A 187 -2.91 -11.09 14.86
C ASP A 187 -4.00 -10.15 14.33
N LEU A 188 -3.58 -9.26 13.44
CA LEU A 188 -4.50 -8.42 12.68
C LEU A 188 -5.08 -9.21 11.51
N THR A 189 -6.38 -9.44 11.58
CA THR A 189 -7.16 -10.08 10.52
C THR A 189 -7.98 -9.03 9.77
N ILE A 190 -8.01 -9.11 8.45
CA ILE A 190 -8.75 -8.22 7.55
C ILE A 190 -9.69 -9.10 6.73
N SER A 191 -10.98 -8.90 6.95
CA SER A 191 -12.04 -9.52 6.15
C SER A 191 -12.45 -8.56 5.04
N ILE A 192 -12.42 -9.03 3.79
CA ILE A 192 -12.88 -8.29 2.62
C ILE A 192 -14.10 -9.01 2.06
N SER A 193 -15.26 -8.38 2.19
CA SER A 193 -16.55 -8.88 1.74
C SER A 193 -16.95 -8.28 0.37
N ARG A 194 -18.01 -8.80 -0.24
CA ARG A 194 -18.55 -8.30 -1.51
C ARG A 194 -19.51 -7.11 -1.35
N GLY A 195 -20.07 -6.92 -0.15
CA GLY A 195 -21.06 -5.87 0.13
C GLY A 195 -20.45 -4.77 0.98
N GLN A 196 -20.96 -3.53 0.86
CA GLN A 196 -20.50 -2.45 1.74
C GLN A 196 -21.10 -2.56 3.14
N PRO A 197 -20.35 -2.14 4.19
CA PRO A 197 -18.91 -1.86 4.16
C PRO A 197 -18.09 -3.14 3.89
N ARG A 198 -17.15 -3.06 2.94
CA ARG A 198 -16.42 -4.25 2.46
C ARG A 198 -15.35 -4.71 3.44
N ILE A 199 -14.72 -3.82 4.19
CA ILE A 199 -13.57 -4.13 5.03
C ILE A 199 -13.96 -4.19 6.51
N GLU A 200 -13.56 -5.27 7.17
CA GLU A 200 -13.53 -5.39 8.63
C GLU A 200 -12.11 -5.79 9.06
N ALA A 201 -11.39 -4.87 9.71
CA ALA A 201 -10.07 -5.10 10.28
C ALA A 201 -10.20 -5.37 11.78
N LYS A 202 -9.87 -6.57 12.21
CA LYS A 202 -10.06 -7.08 13.57
C LYS A 202 -8.73 -7.47 14.21
N VAL A 203 -8.53 -7.04 15.45
CA VAL A 203 -7.46 -7.49 16.33
C VAL A 203 -8.09 -8.11 17.57
N ASP A 204 -7.79 -9.38 17.82
CA ASP A 204 -8.21 -10.07 19.05
C ASP A 204 -7.31 -9.68 20.22
N VAL A 205 -7.92 -9.51 21.39
CA VAL A 205 -7.28 -8.95 22.58
C VAL A 205 -7.69 -9.78 23.80
N THR A 206 -6.74 -10.48 24.41
CA THR A 206 -7.00 -11.28 25.62
C THR A 206 -6.58 -10.50 26.85
N LEU A 207 -7.53 -10.17 27.73
CA LEU A 207 -7.25 -9.45 28.96
C LEU A 207 -6.82 -10.40 30.09
N LEU A 208 -6.14 -9.87 31.12
CA LEU A 208 -5.89 -10.60 32.36
C LEU A 208 -7.18 -11.10 32.98
N GLY A 209 -7.22 -12.41 33.24
CA GLY A 209 -8.42 -13.11 33.70
C GLY A 209 -9.10 -13.94 32.62
N GLY A 210 -8.59 -13.90 31.38
CA GLY A 210 -9.01 -14.78 30.29
C GLY A 210 -10.25 -14.30 29.53
N SER A 211 -10.67 -13.05 29.70
CA SER A 211 -11.74 -12.47 28.87
C SER A 211 -11.17 -12.09 27.50
N GLU A 212 -11.79 -12.64 26.46
CA GLU A 212 -11.51 -12.32 25.06
C GLU A 212 -12.31 -11.08 24.64
N GLU A 213 -11.59 -10.08 24.13
CA GLU A 213 -12.11 -8.83 23.61
C GLU A 213 -11.56 -8.58 22.21
N SER A 214 -12.05 -7.55 21.52
CA SER A 214 -11.50 -7.18 20.22
C SER A 214 -11.53 -5.68 19.96
N VAL A 215 -10.65 -5.27 19.05
CA VAL A 215 -10.68 -3.97 18.39
C VAL A 215 -11.02 -4.22 16.93
N VAL A 216 -12.09 -3.60 16.45
CA VAL A 216 -12.59 -3.75 15.09
C VAL A 216 -12.66 -2.38 14.42
N VAL A 217 -12.20 -2.27 13.18
CA VAL A 217 -12.36 -1.08 12.34
C VAL A 217 -13.08 -1.50 11.07
N THR A 218 -14.12 -0.74 10.72
CA THR A 218 -14.94 -1.02 9.54
C THR A 218 -14.72 0.08 8.51
N ALA A 219 -14.52 -0.33 7.26
CA ALA A 219 -14.30 0.60 6.16
C ALA A 219 -15.08 0.21 4.89
N ARG A 220 -15.56 1.24 4.21
CA ARG A 220 -16.09 1.19 2.85
C ARG A 220 -14.92 1.13 1.87
N LEU A 221 -15.06 0.33 0.81
CA LEU A 221 -14.02 0.16 -0.20
C LEU A 221 -14.61 0.37 -1.59
N GLU A 222 -14.24 1.45 -2.26
CA GLU A 222 -14.79 1.87 -3.56
C GLU A 222 -13.78 1.60 -4.67
N GLU A 223 -14.21 0.94 -5.76
CA GLU A 223 -13.35 0.65 -6.90
C GLU A 223 -13.16 1.90 -7.79
N ASP A 224 -11.93 2.41 -7.89
CA ASP A 224 -11.62 3.54 -8.76
C ASP A 224 -11.08 3.11 -10.13
N SER A 225 -10.33 2.02 -10.15
CA SER A 225 -9.68 1.46 -11.36
C SER A 225 -9.33 -0.01 -11.15
N GLY A 226 -8.83 -0.70 -12.17
CA GLY A 226 -8.38 -2.10 -12.07
C GLY A 226 -7.31 -2.37 -10.99
N LEU A 227 -6.57 -1.33 -10.57
CA LEU A 227 -5.47 -1.44 -9.59
C LEU A 227 -5.71 -0.66 -8.30
N ARG A 228 -6.70 0.24 -8.25
CA ARG A 228 -6.91 1.16 -7.12
C ARG A 228 -8.30 1.09 -6.53
N PHE A 229 -8.33 1.03 -5.20
CA PHE A 229 -9.49 1.33 -4.38
C PHE A 229 -9.33 2.67 -3.64
N THR A 230 -10.46 3.28 -3.31
CA THR A 230 -10.56 4.26 -2.22
C THR A 230 -11.13 3.57 -0.99
N GLU A 231 -10.39 3.55 0.11
CA GLU A 231 -10.82 3.02 1.42
C GLU A 231 -11.28 4.18 2.31
N THR A 232 -12.54 4.16 2.77
CA THR A 232 -13.14 5.18 3.65
C THR A 232 -13.62 4.57 4.95
N TYR A 233 -13.27 5.19 6.08
CA TYR A 233 -13.40 4.59 7.39
C TYR A 233 -14.71 5.04 8.02
N GLU A 234 -15.55 4.11 8.47
CA GLU A 234 -16.92 4.41 8.87
C GLU A 234 -17.15 4.27 10.38
N SER A 235 -16.54 3.28 11.01
CA SER A 235 -16.71 3.03 12.44
C SER A 235 -15.53 2.28 13.06
N ALA A 236 -15.40 2.38 14.37
CA ALA A 236 -14.50 1.55 15.16
C ALA A 236 -15.22 0.99 16.38
N ALA A 237 -14.99 -0.27 16.72
CA ALA A 237 -15.42 -0.89 17.96
C ALA A 237 -14.21 -1.23 18.82
N VAL A 238 -14.24 -0.83 20.09
CA VAL A 238 -13.18 -1.11 21.06
C VAL A 238 -13.82 -1.72 22.30
N LEU A 239 -13.44 -2.94 22.66
CA LEU A 239 -13.96 -3.66 23.84
C LEU A 239 -15.50 -3.68 23.87
N GLY A 240 -16.11 -4.03 22.72
CA GLY A 240 -17.56 -4.08 22.54
C GLY A 240 -18.26 -2.73 22.42
N GLN A 241 -17.57 -1.60 22.56
CA GLN A 241 -18.15 -0.27 22.37
C GLN A 241 -17.92 0.21 20.93
N THR A 242 -18.99 0.33 20.16
CA THR A 242 -18.93 0.85 18.78
C THR A 242 -19.07 2.37 18.78
N VAL A 243 -18.22 3.03 17.99
CA VAL A 243 -18.22 4.46 17.73
C VAL A 243 -18.26 4.67 16.22
N ASP A 244 -19.37 5.21 15.74
CA ASP A 244 -19.49 5.65 14.35
C ASP A 244 -18.68 6.93 14.14
N ILE A 245 -17.95 6.99 13.04
CA ILE A 245 -17.17 8.15 12.64
C ILE A 245 -18.08 9.08 11.82
N PRO A 246 -18.40 10.29 12.31
CA PRO A 246 -19.19 11.25 11.55
C PRO A 246 -18.53 11.54 10.21
N GLU A 247 -19.32 11.73 9.15
CA GLU A 247 -18.84 11.95 7.77
C GLU A 247 -17.74 13.03 7.68
N ALA A 248 -17.88 14.13 8.43
CA ALA A 248 -16.89 15.21 8.48
C ALA A 248 -15.52 14.82 9.08
N LEU A 249 -15.44 13.68 9.77
CA LEU A 249 -14.25 13.12 10.38
C LEU A 249 -13.82 11.79 9.71
N GLN A 250 -14.58 11.32 8.71
CA GLN A 250 -14.18 10.13 7.96
C GLN A 250 -12.89 10.44 7.23
N TYR A 251 -11.94 9.54 7.41
CA TYR A 251 -10.69 9.56 6.68
C TYR A 251 -10.86 8.65 5.46
N SER A 252 -10.26 9.03 4.34
CA SER A 252 -10.21 8.22 3.12
C SER A 252 -8.78 8.14 2.63
N ARG A 253 -8.40 6.99 2.06
CA ARG A 253 -7.08 6.81 1.46
C ARG A 253 -7.15 5.99 0.18
N ASP A 254 -6.18 6.21 -0.69
CA ASP A 254 -5.92 5.34 -1.83
C ASP A 254 -5.25 4.05 -1.36
N LEU A 255 -5.72 2.92 -1.91
CA LEU A 255 -5.16 1.59 -1.72
C LEU A 255 -4.94 0.95 -3.09
N TYR A 256 -3.72 0.57 -3.39
CA TYR A 256 -3.34 -0.04 -4.67
C TYR A 256 -3.13 -1.54 -4.49
N VAL A 257 -3.82 -2.38 -5.26
CA VAL A 257 -3.57 -3.82 -5.28
C VAL A 257 -2.52 -4.12 -6.34
N SER A 258 -1.32 -4.51 -5.91
CA SER A 258 -0.19 -4.77 -6.81
C SER A 258 0.00 -6.26 -7.12
N TYR A 259 -0.54 -7.14 -6.28
CA TYR A 259 -0.54 -8.58 -6.52
C TYR A 259 -1.69 -9.24 -5.75
N VAL A 260 -2.36 -10.21 -6.37
CA VAL A 260 -3.31 -11.08 -5.67
C VAL A 260 -3.33 -12.47 -6.30
N ASP A 261 -3.24 -13.50 -5.46
CA ASP A 261 -3.54 -14.88 -5.81
C ASP A 261 -4.40 -15.56 -4.73
N GLU A 262 -4.36 -16.89 -4.65
CA GLU A 262 -5.12 -17.67 -3.67
C GLU A 262 -4.55 -17.57 -2.24
N ASP A 263 -3.26 -17.29 -2.07
CA ASP A 263 -2.53 -17.38 -0.80
C ASP A 263 -2.04 -16.03 -0.28
N ILE A 264 -1.67 -15.11 -1.19
CA ILE A 264 -1.03 -13.84 -0.86
C ILE A 264 -1.69 -12.67 -1.60
N LEU A 265 -1.86 -11.59 -0.86
CA LEU A 265 -2.33 -10.30 -1.33
C LEU A 265 -1.29 -9.25 -0.96
N VAL A 266 -0.81 -8.51 -1.96
CA VAL A 266 0.06 -7.36 -1.76
C VAL A 266 -0.71 -6.10 -2.11
N VAL A 267 -0.79 -5.19 -1.14
CA VAL A 267 -1.38 -3.87 -1.33
C VAL A 267 -0.36 -2.79 -1.01
N ARG A 268 -0.53 -1.60 -1.59
CA ARG A 268 0.29 -0.42 -1.32
C ARG A 268 -0.58 0.76 -0.94
N ASP A 269 -0.13 1.56 0.02
CA ASP A 269 -0.77 2.84 0.32
C ASP A 269 -0.48 3.90 -0.76
N GLY A 270 -1.08 5.09 -0.62
CA GLY A 270 -0.81 6.23 -1.50
C GLY A 270 0.64 6.73 -1.52
N SER A 271 1.47 6.33 -0.55
CA SER A 271 2.91 6.59 -0.50
C SER A 271 3.75 5.46 -1.11
N GLY A 272 3.10 4.38 -1.58
CA GLY A 272 3.74 3.21 -2.16
C GLY A 272 4.27 2.21 -1.13
N VAL A 273 3.97 2.36 0.16
CA VAL A 273 4.42 1.44 1.21
C VAL A 273 3.66 0.11 1.07
N PRO A 274 4.36 -1.04 0.94
CA PRO A 274 3.69 -2.32 0.73
C PRO A 274 3.22 -2.95 2.04
N GLU A 275 2.08 -3.62 2.00
CA GLU A 275 1.52 -4.49 3.02
C GLU A 275 1.31 -5.89 2.41
N ILE A 276 1.77 -6.94 3.11
CA ILE A 276 1.57 -8.33 2.72
C ILE A 276 0.53 -8.96 3.63
N LEU A 277 -0.54 -9.41 3.00
CA LEU A 277 -1.64 -10.14 3.57
C LEU A 277 -1.56 -11.59 3.12
N VAL A 278 -1.68 -12.52 4.06
CA VAL A 278 -1.67 -13.97 3.79
C VAL A 278 -3.06 -14.53 4.10
N ARG A 279 -3.59 -15.38 3.23
CA ARG A 279 -4.92 -15.95 3.41
C ARG A 279 -4.95 -16.84 4.67
N ASN A 280 -6.03 -16.72 5.45
CA ASN A 280 -6.29 -17.53 6.64
C ASN A 280 -7.10 -18.79 6.31
#